data_AF-M6BV42-F1
#
_entry.id   AF-M6BV42-F1
#
_cell.length_a   1.000
_cell.length_b   1.000
_cell.length_c   1.000
_cell.angle_alpha   90.00
_cell.angle_beta   90.00
_cell.angle_gamma   90.00
#
_symmetry.space_group_name_H-M   'P 1'
#
loop_
_entity.id
_entity.type
_entity.pdbx_description
1 polymer ?
#
loop_
_entity_poly.entity_id
_entity_poly.type
_entity_poly.pdbx_seq_one_letter_code
_entity_poly.pdbx_strand_id
1 'polypeptide(L)' 'MQDQFTYLEINGQIENLSGKDHAEAFFTMNFYDKDDILLETCQFAVQGFPSGHKRDFYASVKYVDPKRIKRFTIEFEGEN' A
#
# COMPACT_ATOMS: atom_id res chain seq x y z
N MET A 1 -5.50 31.19 1.32
CA MET A 1 -6.36 30.02 1.58
C MET A 1 -5.41 28.87 1.84
N GLN A 2 -5.54 28.25 3.00
CA GLN A 2 -4.64 27.18 3.45
C GLN A 2 -5.08 25.92 2.71
N ASP A 3 -4.33 25.52 1.68
CA ASP A 3 -4.59 24.26 0.98
C ASP A 3 -4.48 23.12 2.01
N GLN A 4 -5.62 22.63 2.48
CA GLN A 4 -5.70 21.37 3.20
C GLN A 4 -5.23 20.30 2.22
N PHE A 5 -3.95 19.94 2.31
CA PHE A 5 -3.38 18.77 1.65
C PHE A 5 -4.30 17.58 1.99
N THR A 6 -5.17 17.21 1.06
CA THR A 6 -6.08 16.08 1.26
C THR A 6 -5.26 14.84 1.01
N TYR A 7 -4.91 14.16 2.10
CA TYR A 7 -4.27 12.85 2.07
C TYR A 7 -5.36 11.79 1.99
N LEU A 8 -5.16 10.79 1.14
CA LEU A 8 -5.88 9.53 1.27
C LEU A 8 -5.07 8.66 2.23
N GLU A 9 -5.66 8.36 3.39
CA GLU A 9 -5.12 7.41 4.35
C GLU A 9 -5.57 5.99 3.98
N ILE A 10 -4.62 5.07 3.89
CA ILE A 10 -4.87 3.65 3.65
C ILE A 10 -4.46 2.89 4.91
N ASN A 11 -5.43 2.18 5.48
CA ASN A 11 -5.23 1.30 6.62
C ASN A 11 -5.68 -0.10 6.20
N GLY A 12 -4.89 -1.10 6.53
CA GLY A 12 -5.23 -2.47 6.20
C GLY A 12 -4.45 -3.47 7.03
N GLN A 13 -4.74 -4.75 6.79
CA GLN A 13 -4.07 -5.85 7.45
C GLN A 13 -3.53 -6.79 6.38
N ILE A 14 -2.27 -7.22 6.52
CA ILE A 14 -1.58 -8.10 5.58
C ILE A 14 -1.08 -9.35 6.30
N GLU A 15 -1.15 -10.49 5.63
CA GLU A 15 -0.74 -11.79 6.15
C GLU A 15 0.49 -12.31 5.39
N ASN A 16 1.53 -12.72 6.11
CA ASN A 16 2.72 -13.29 5.50
C ASN A 16 2.51 -14.78 5.21
N LEU A 17 2.21 -15.11 3.96
CA LEU A 17 2.09 -16.50 3.48
C LEU A 17 3.32 -16.96 2.67
N SER A 18 4.43 -16.23 2.72
CA SER A 18 5.63 -16.53 1.92
C SER A 18 6.43 -17.74 2.42
N GLY A 19 6.16 -18.25 3.61
CA GLY A 19 6.94 -19.32 4.23
C GLY A 19 8.28 -18.86 4.82
N LYS A 20 8.64 -17.57 4.67
CA LYS A 20 9.87 -16.96 5.19
C LYS A 20 9.52 -15.88 6.21
N ASP A 21 10.35 -15.72 7.23
CA ASP A 21 10.25 -14.58 8.15
C ASP A 21 10.94 -13.37 7.52
N HIS A 22 10.28 -12.20 7.58
CA HIS A 22 10.86 -10.94 7.12
C HIS A 22 11.12 -10.03 8.32
N ALA A 23 12.37 -9.60 8.51
CA ALA A 23 12.69 -8.56 9.48
C ALA A 23 11.98 -7.25 9.11
N GLU A 24 11.93 -6.96 7.81
CA GLU A 24 11.19 -5.87 7.20
C GLU A 24 10.69 -6.34 5.83
N ALA A 25 9.43 -6.05 5.50
CA ALA A 25 8.83 -6.37 4.21
C ALA A 25 8.32 -5.09 3.56
N PHE A 26 8.83 -4.77 2.37
CA PHE A 26 8.48 -3.58 1.61
C PHE A 26 7.41 -3.89 0.57
N PHE A 27 6.47 -2.96 0.41
CA PHE A 27 5.38 -3.09 -0.54
C PHE A 27 5.20 -1.80 -1.33
N THR A 28 5.01 -1.94 -2.64
CA THR A 28 4.54 -0.88 -3.52
C THR A 28 3.05 -1.02 -3.74
N MET A 29 2.30 0.08 -3.61
CA MET A 29 0.86 0.15 -3.86
C MET A 29 0.58 1.16 -4.97
N ASN A 30 -0.08 0.70 -6.03
CA ASN A 30 -0.43 1.52 -7.19
C ASN A 30 -1.94 1.71 -7.27
N PHE A 31 -2.41 2.92 -7.56
CA PHE A 31 -3.83 3.25 -7.71
C PHE A 31 -4.16 3.59 -9.16
N TYR A 32 -5.27 3.08 -9.67
CA TYR A 32 -5.67 3.25 -11.06
C TYR A 32 -7.11 3.77 -11.16
N ASP A 33 -7.38 4.57 -12.20
CA ASP A 33 -8.73 5.02 -12.52
C ASP A 33 -9.53 4.01 -13.36
N LYS A 34 -10.69 4.44 -13.87
CA LYS A 34 -11.61 3.59 -14.63
C LYS A 34 -11.06 3.13 -15.99
N ASP A 35 -10.06 3.83 -16.51
CA ASP A 35 -9.43 3.56 -17.80
C ASP A 35 -8.06 2.87 -17.61
N ASP A 36 -7.81 2.31 -16.41
CA ASP A 36 -6.55 1.71 -15.97
C ASP A 36 -5.34 2.66 -16.01
N ILE A 37 -5.57 3.97 -15.98
CA ILE A 37 -4.50 4.98 -15.90
C ILE A 37 -4.01 5.06 -14.45
N LEU A 38 -2.69 4.97 -14.25
CA LEU A 38 -2.06 5.15 -12.95
C LEU A 38 -2.34 6.56 -12.43
N LEU A 39 -3.01 6.64 -11.28
CA LEU A 39 -3.28 7.87 -10.55
C LEU A 39 -2.11 8.26 -9.66
N GLU A 40 -1.59 7.31 -8.88
CA GLU A 40 -0.49 7.52 -7.94
C GLU A 40 0.11 6.20 -7.44
N THR A 41 1.31 6.28 -6.86
CA THR A 41 2.01 5.18 -6.21
C THR A 41 2.42 5.58 -4.78
N CYS A 42 2.27 4.67 -3.81
CA CYS A 42 2.93 4.81 -2.51
C CYS A 42 3.62 3.51 -2.10
N GLN A 43 4.58 3.64 -1.20
CA GLN A 43 5.23 2.50 -0.56
C GLN A 43 4.90 2.45 0.92
N PHE A 44 4.86 1.25 1.48
CA PHE A 44 4.79 1.02 2.92
C PHE A 44 5.66 -0.18 3.30
N ALA A 45 6.05 -0.23 4.57
CA ALA A 45 6.86 -1.32 5.11
C ALA A 45 6.18 -1.92 6.33
N VAL A 46 6.31 -3.24 6.48
CA VAL A 46 5.87 -3.99 7.67
C VAL A 46 7.10 -4.52 8.39
N GLN A 47 7.31 -4.04 9.62
CA GLN A 47 8.41 -4.49 10.49
C GLN A 47 8.03 -5.77 11.21
N GLY A 48 9.00 -6.68 11.38
CA GLY A 48 8.83 -7.90 12.15
C GLY A 48 7.63 -8.71 11.69
N PHE A 49 7.76 -9.32 10.50
CA PHE A 49 6.68 -10.01 9.80
C PHE A 49 6.95 -11.52 9.65
N PRO A 50 6.79 -12.32 10.72
CA PRO A 50 7.00 -13.76 10.66
C PRO A 50 6.00 -14.46 9.75
N SER A 51 6.39 -15.62 9.22
CA SER A 51 5.52 -16.49 8.43
C SER A 51 4.25 -16.87 9.22
N GLY A 52 3.10 -16.86 8.52
CA GLY A 52 1.77 -17.16 9.06
C GLY A 52 1.16 -16.08 9.94
N HIS A 53 1.82 -14.92 10.11
CA HIS A 53 1.31 -13.84 10.96
C HIS A 53 0.64 -12.73 10.15
N LYS A 54 -0.29 -12.04 10.81
CA LYS A 54 -0.91 -10.79 10.33
C LYS A 54 -0.28 -9.58 10.98
N ARG A 55 -0.22 -8.48 10.23
CA ARG A 55 0.19 -7.15 10.69
C ARG A 55 -0.69 -6.09 10.08
N ASP A 56 -0.95 -5.05 10.86
CA ASP A 56 -1.56 -3.83 10.34
C ASP A 56 -0.51 -3.04 9.57
N PHE A 57 -0.94 -2.36 8.51
CA PHE A 57 -0.13 -1.40 7.78
C PHE A 57 -0.86 -0.08 7.62
N TYR A 58 -0.08 0.98 7.51
CA TYR A 58 -0.54 2.32 7.21
C TYR A 58 0.24 2.85 6.00
N ALA A 59 -0.48 3.42 5.04
CA ALA A 59 0.10 4.14 3.91
C ALA A 59 -0.71 5.42 3.66
N SER A 60 -0.11 6.38 2.95
CA SER A 60 -0.83 7.58 2.54
C SER A 60 -0.36 8.08 1.18
N VAL A 61 -1.29 8.54 0.35
CA VAL A 61 -1.00 9.25 -0.91
C VAL A 61 -1.56 10.66 -0.87
N LYS A 62 -0.83 11.60 -1.49
CA LYS A 62 -1.28 12.99 -1.61
C LYS A 62 -2.06 13.18 -2.90
N TYR A 63 -3.02 14.09 -2.90
CA TYR A 63 -3.66 14.62 -4.12
C TYR A 63 -4.45 13.59 -4.95
N VAL A 64 -4.83 12.44 -4.37
CA VAL A 64 -5.71 11.47 -5.03
C VAL A 64 -7.13 11.64 -4.51
N ASP A 65 -8.07 11.95 -5.40
CA ASP A 65 -9.50 11.89 -5.09
C ASP A 65 -9.93 10.41 -5.00
N PRO A 66 -10.38 9.92 -3.82
CA PRO A 66 -10.78 8.52 -3.65
C PRO A 66 -11.88 8.08 -4.62
N LYS A 67 -12.73 9.01 -5.10
CA LYS A 67 -13.82 8.69 -6.05
C LYS A 67 -13.30 8.27 -7.43
N ARG A 68 -12.07 8.67 -7.77
CA ARG A 68 -11.42 8.33 -9.05
C ARG A 68 -10.80 6.94 -9.03
N ILE A 69 -10.40 6.42 -7.86
CA ILE A 69 -9.80 5.10 -7.73
C ILE A 69 -10.83 4.03 -8.09
N LYS A 70 -10.50 3.15 -9.05
CA LYS A 70 -11.30 1.97 -9.42
C LYS A 70 -10.59 0.66 -9.16
N ARG A 71 -9.26 0.67 -9.15
CA ARG A 71 -8.43 -0.50 -8.88
C ARG A 71 -7.18 -0.07 -8.13
N PHE A 72 -6.64 -0.97 -7.32
CA PHE A 72 -5.30 -0.84 -6.78
C PHE A 72 -4.55 -2.18 -6.90
N THR A 73 -3.23 -2.14 -6.89
CA THR A 73 -2.36 -3.32 -6.69
C THR A 73 -1.49 -3.12 -5.47
N ILE A 74 -1.08 -4.21 -4.82
CA ILE A 74 -0.05 -4.24 -3.79
C ILE A 74 0.96 -5.29 -4.23
N GLU A 75 2.22 -4.89 -4.35
CA GLU A 75 3.32 -5.71 -4.85
C GLU A 75 4.40 -5.78 -3.77
N PHE A 76 4.85 -6.99 -3.45
CA PHE A 76 5.95 -7.22 -2.50
C PHE A 76 7.29 -6.99 -3.20
N GLU A 77 8.16 -6.18 -2.60
CA GLU A 77 9.52 -5.92 -3.10
C GLU A 77 10.50 -6.93 -2.51
N GLY A 78 10.63 -8.08 -3.15
CA GLY A 78 11.59 -9.11 -2.74
C GLY A 78 11.93 -10.07 -3.87
N GLU A 79 13.02 -10.81 -3.71
CA GLU A 79 13.40 -11.87 -4.64
C GLU A 79 12.47 -13.09 -4.44
N ASN A 80 11.94 -13.61 -5.55
CA ASN A 80 11.10 -14.82 -5.58
C ASN A 80 11.89 -16.06 -5.16
#